data_AF-A0A9W8ESR9-F1
#
_entry.id   AF-A0A9W8ESR9-F1
#
_cell.length_a   1.000
_cell.length_b   1.000
_cell.length_c   1.000
_cell.angle_alpha   90.00
_cell.angle_beta   90.00
_cell.angle_gamma   90.00
#
_symmetry.space_group_name_H-M   'P 1'
#
loop_
_entity.id
_entity.type
_entity.pdbx_description
1 polymer ?
#
loop_
_entity_poly.entity_id
_entity_poly.type
_entity_poly.pdbx_seq_one_letter_code
_entity_poly.pdbx_strand_id
1 'polypeptide(L)'
;MLSKFIPRRRHGSADSGESGRSLDSFRSGGASTDMEKYLTILNGIENDIDAANDDVDDLGVIHETLLSTADGTRSEAIARQRDQKTTQINNHIVRLRGELNAVEQMNRNTSLTPSEEATRRTRHAVLARKLMGLLDKYRQLERESQKMYRRRMEKHIRIGKLVTL
;
A
#
# COMPACT_ATOMS: atom_id res chain seq x y z
N MET A 1 13.30 -62.29 33.41
CA MET A 1 12.50 -63.56 33.42
C MET A 1 11.27 -63.26 34.26
N LEU A 2 10.02 -63.55 33.92
CA LEU A 2 9.31 -64.30 32.89
C LEU A 2 7.93 -63.63 32.81
N SER A 3 7.24 -63.64 31.68
CA SER A 3 5.81 -63.91 31.74
C SER A 3 5.28 -64.24 30.36
N LYS A 4 4.93 -65.50 30.12
CA LYS A 4 4.02 -65.89 29.05
C LYS A 4 3.24 -67.15 29.42
N PHE A 5 1.94 -66.97 29.54
CA PHE A 5 0.84 -67.87 29.18
C PHE A 5 -0.35 -66.90 28.97
N ILE A 6 -1.28 -67.03 28.02
CA ILE A 6 -2.26 -68.11 27.77
C ILE A 6 -2.84 -68.00 26.31
N PRO A 7 -3.97 -68.64 25.86
CA PRO A 7 -4.00 -69.70 24.84
C PRO A 7 -4.85 -69.40 23.55
N ARG A 8 -5.38 -70.49 22.94
CA ARG A 8 -5.82 -70.80 21.56
C ARG A 8 -7.13 -70.17 20.98
N ARG A 9 -7.17 -70.19 19.64
CA ARG A 9 -8.22 -69.87 18.62
C ARG A 9 -9.45 -70.82 18.56
N ARG A 10 -10.61 -70.33 18.06
CA ARG A 10 -11.15 -70.59 16.67
C ARG A 10 -12.50 -69.89 16.33
N HIS A 11 -12.55 -69.45 15.05
CA HIS A 11 -13.64 -69.25 14.06
C HIS A 11 -14.98 -68.53 14.35
N GLY A 12 -15.29 -67.54 13.49
CA GLY A 12 -16.61 -67.00 13.18
C GLY A 12 -16.52 -65.87 12.14
N SER A 13 -17.49 -65.77 11.24
CA SER A 13 -17.49 -65.15 9.91
C SER A 13 -17.62 -63.62 9.81
N ALA A 14 -17.30 -63.13 8.60
CA ALA A 14 -17.87 -61.99 7.86
C ALA A 14 -17.69 -60.55 8.39
N ASP A 15 -17.14 -59.70 7.52
CA ASP A 15 -17.76 -58.45 7.03
C ASP A 15 -16.76 -57.28 6.90
N SER A 16 -16.71 -56.80 5.66
CA SER A 16 -16.36 -55.50 5.08
C SER A 16 -15.90 -54.36 6.00
N GLY A 17 -14.89 -53.62 5.53
CA GLY A 17 -14.78 -52.18 5.81
C GLY A 17 -13.39 -51.68 6.15
N GLU A 18 -12.64 -51.28 5.13
CA GLU A 18 -11.53 -50.33 5.27
C GLU A 18 -11.98 -49.07 6.01
N SER A 19 -11.13 -48.57 6.92
CA SER A 19 -10.67 -47.16 7.01
C SER A 19 -10.36 -46.75 8.44
N GLY A 20 -9.10 -46.89 8.83
CA GLY A 20 -8.54 -46.31 10.05
C GLY A 20 -7.27 -45.53 9.73
N ARG A 21 -7.35 -44.55 8.82
CA ARG A 21 -6.24 -43.63 8.54
C ARG A 21 -6.11 -42.63 9.69
N SER A 22 -4.93 -42.63 10.30
CA SER A 22 -4.26 -41.55 11.02
C SER A 22 -5.03 -40.22 11.12
N LEU A 23 -5.62 -39.98 12.30
CA LEU A 23 -6.08 -38.67 12.74
C LEU A 23 -4.98 -38.02 13.57
N ASP A 24 -3.87 -37.68 12.91
CA ASP A 24 -2.87 -36.77 13.47
C ASP A 24 -2.32 -35.88 12.34
N SER A 25 -3.15 -34.93 11.88
CA SER A 25 -2.73 -33.94 10.88
C SER A 25 -3.43 -32.57 10.98
N PHE A 26 -4.17 -32.28 12.05
CA PHE A 26 -4.85 -30.99 12.19
C PHE A 26 -4.15 -30.07 13.17
N ARG A 27 -2.92 -29.66 12.83
CA ARG A 27 -2.24 -28.53 13.50
C ARG A 27 -1.36 -27.68 12.58
N SER A 28 -1.61 -27.73 11.28
CA SER A 28 -0.88 -26.95 10.26
C SER A 28 -1.81 -26.11 9.37
N GLY A 29 -2.87 -25.53 9.94
CA GLY A 29 -3.87 -24.73 9.20
C GLY A 29 -3.85 -23.21 9.46
N GLY A 30 -3.13 -22.73 10.48
CA GLY A 30 -3.22 -21.32 10.92
C GLY A 30 -2.19 -20.36 10.30
N ALA A 31 -0.95 -20.82 10.07
CA ALA A 31 0.14 -19.95 9.62
C ALA A 31 -0.04 -19.47 8.15
N SER A 32 -0.53 -20.36 7.28
CA SER A 32 -0.72 -20.05 5.86
C SER A 32 -1.78 -18.96 5.65
N THR A 33 -2.84 -18.94 6.47
CA THR A 33 -3.92 -17.95 6.37
C THR A 33 -3.50 -16.58 6.90
N ASP A 34 -2.62 -16.50 7.89
CA ASP A 34 -2.20 -15.22 8.46
C ASP A 34 -1.14 -14.53 7.58
N MET A 35 -0.27 -15.31 6.94
CA MET A 35 0.61 -14.79 5.91
C MET A 35 -0.17 -14.33 4.66
N GLU A 36 -1.23 -15.04 4.27
CA GLU A 36 -2.08 -14.65 3.14
C GLU A 36 -2.84 -13.33 3.40
N LYS A 37 -3.42 -13.18 4.60
CA LYS A 37 -4.03 -11.91 5.03
C LYS A 37 -3.01 -10.76 5.02
N TYR A 38 -1.80 -11.03 5.54
CA TYR A 38 -0.71 -10.06 5.55
C TYR A 38 -0.35 -9.60 4.13
N LEU A 39 -0.19 -10.54 3.19
CA LEU A 39 0.10 -10.22 1.79
C LEU A 39 -1.06 -9.46 1.12
N THR A 40 -2.30 -9.79 1.44
CA THR A 40 -3.48 -9.08 0.93
C THR A 40 -3.47 -7.61 1.36
N ILE A 41 -3.16 -7.34 2.64
CA ILE A 41 -3.02 -5.97 3.15
C ILE A 41 -1.90 -5.23 2.42
N LEU A 42 -0.73 -5.85 2.25
CA LEU A 42 0.39 -5.23 1.55
C LEU A 42 0.08 -4.91 0.09
N ASN A 43 -0.61 -5.81 -0.62
CA ASN A 43 -1.01 -5.59 -2.01
C ASN A 43 -2.01 -4.42 -2.10
N GLY A 44 -2.91 -4.28 -1.12
CA GLY A 44 -3.81 -3.11 -1.02
C GLY A 44 -3.02 -1.81 -0.88
N ILE A 45 -2.07 -1.76 0.07
CA ILE A 45 -1.20 -0.60 0.27
C ILE A 45 -0.38 -0.29 -0.98
N GLU A 46 0.13 -1.31 -1.68
CA GLU A 46 0.88 -1.14 -2.92
C GLU A 46 0.03 -0.48 -4.01
N ASN A 47 -1.18 -0.99 -4.25
CA ASN A 47 -2.12 -0.43 -5.21
C ASN A 47 -2.51 1.01 -4.85
N ASP A 48 -2.70 1.30 -3.56
CA ASP A 48 -3.03 2.63 -3.06
C ASP A 48 -1.87 3.63 -3.25
N ILE A 49 -0.62 3.17 -3.10
CA ILE A 49 0.57 3.98 -3.43
C ILE A 49 0.61 4.28 -4.93
N ASP A 50 0.31 3.30 -5.78
CA ASP A 50 0.32 3.47 -7.23
C ASP A 50 -0.79 4.45 -7.66
N ALA A 51 -2.01 4.31 -7.13
CA ALA A 51 -3.11 5.25 -7.37
C ALA A 51 -2.78 6.68 -6.91
N ALA A 52 -2.10 6.84 -5.76
CA ALA A 52 -1.65 8.14 -5.30
C ALA A 52 -0.53 8.73 -6.19
N ASN A 53 0.29 7.90 -6.84
CA ASN A 53 1.26 8.37 -7.82
C ASN A 53 0.58 8.89 -9.09
N ASP A 54 -0.47 8.23 -9.56
CA ASP A 54 -1.28 8.68 -10.68
C ASP A 54 -1.97 10.01 -10.37
N ASP A 55 -2.51 10.16 -9.15
CA ASP A 55 -3.07 11.43 -8.68
C ASP A 55 -2.06 12.58 -8.71
N VAL A 56 -0.79 12.31 -8.38
CA VAL A 56 0.29 13.30 -8.46
C VAL A 56 0.61 13.67 -9.91
N ASP A 57 0.56 12.72 -10.85
CA ASP A 57 0.75 13.02 -12.28
C ASP A 57 -0.41 13.86 -12.84
N ASP A 58 -1.64 13.52 -12.48
CA ASP A 58 -2.83 14.33 -12.80
C ASP A 58 -2.70 15.76 -12.28
N LEU A 59 -2.23 15.92 -11.04
CA LEU A 59 -1.98 17.25 -10.46
C LEU A 59 -0.95 18.04 -11.28
N GLY A 60 0.07 17.37 -11.82
CA GLY A 60 1.03 17.97 -12.73
C GLY A 60 0.38 18.55 -13.98
N VAL A 61 -0.48 17.77 -14.62
CA VAL A 61 -1.26 18.21 -15.81
C VAL A 61 -2.16 19.41 -15.46
N ILE A 62 -2.80 19.39 -14.29
CA ILE A 62 -3.64 20.50 -13.81
C ILE A 62 -2.80 21.79 -13.64
N HIS A 63 -1.60 21.69 -13.06
CA HIS A 63 -0.70 22.84 -12.92
C HIS A 63 -0.29 23.43 -14.27
N GLU A 64 0.10 22.58 -15.23
CA GLU A 64 0.44 23.01 -16.59
C GLU A 64 -0.73 23.67 -17.30
N THR A 65 -1.94 23.13 -17.12
CA THR A 65 -3.16 23.70 -17.69
C THR A 65 -3.48 25.07 -17.08
N LEU A 66 -3.30 25.26 -15.77
CA LEU A 66 -3.43 26.58 -15.13
C LEU A 66 -2.40 27.60 -15.65
N LEU A 67 -1.17 27.15 -15.88
CA LEU A 67 -0.10 28.01 -16.38
C LEU A 67 -0.32 28.44 -17.84
N SER A 68 -1.06 27.66 -18.62
CA SER A 68 -1.37 27.97 -20.03
C SER A 68 -2.73 28.67 -20.21
N THR A 69 -3.66 28.55 -19.27
CA THR A 69 -4.99 29.18 -19.36
C THR A 69 -4.89 30.70 -19.20
N ALA A 70 -5.60 31.43 -20.07
CA ALA A 70 -5.73 32.89 -20.05
C ALA A 70 -7.16 33.37 -19.73
N ASP A 71 -8.15 32.47 -19.80
CA ASP A 71 -9.55 32.72 -19.43
C ASP A 71 -9.74 32.62 -17.92
N GLY A 72 -10.20 33.71 -17.29
CA GLY A 72 -10.39 33.79 -15.84
C GLY A 72 -11.39 32.79 -15.29
N THR A 73 -12.53 32.59 -15.96
CA THR A 73 -13.59 31.67 -15.47
C THR A 73 -13.15 30.22 -15.53
N ARG A 74 -12.50 29.84 -16.63
CA ARG A 74 -11.89 28.52 -16.80
C ARG A 74 -10.74 28.31 -15.82
N SER A 75 -9.94 29.34 -15.57
CA SER A 75 -8.83 29.28 -14.61
C SER A 75 -9.33 29.01 -13.18
N GLU A 76 -10.45 29.60 -12.76
CA GLU A 76 -11.04 29.32 -11.44
C GLU A 76 -11.51 27.87 -11.31
N ALA A 77 -12.18 27.34 -12.34
CA ALA A 77 -12.63 25.94 -12.33
C ALA A 77 -11.45 24.96 -12.20
N ILE A 78 -10.37 25.19 -12.96
CA ILE A 78 -9.17 24.35 -12.89
C ILE A 78 -8.46 24.53 -11.53
N ALA A 79 -8.47 25.73 -10.93
CA ALA A 79 -7.90 25.94 -9.61
C ALA A 79 -8.65 25.15 -8.52
N ARG A 80 -9.98 25.03 -8.63
CA ARG A 80 -10.75 24.15 -7.72
C ARG A 80 -10.40 22.69 -7.90
N GLN A 81 -10.21 22.24 -9.15
CA GLN A 81 -9.77 20.86 -9.43
C GLN A 81 -8.39 20.57 -8.83
N ARG A 82 -7.45 21.53 -8.94
CA ARG A 82 -6.14 21.45 -8.27
C ARG A 82 -6.32 21.27 -6.77
N ASP A 83 -7.12 22.11 -6.11
CA ASP A 83 -7.28 22.09 -4.66
C ASP A 83 -7.92 20.78 -4.16
N GLN A 84 -8.89 20.25 -4.93
CA GLN A 84 -9.48 18.94 -4.68
C GLN A 84 -8.44 17.83 -4.79
N LYS A 85 -7.65 17.81 -5.87
CA LYS A 85 -6.63 16.79 -6.10
C LYS A 85 -5.51 16.86 -5.05
N THR A 86 -5.05 18.05 -4.68
CA THR A 86 -4.12 18.28 -3.56
C THR A 86 -4.65 17.70 -2.25
N THR A 87 -5.94 17.93 -1.95
CA THR A 87 -6.57 17.39 -0.74
C THR A 87 -6.63 15.86 -0.78
N GLN A 88 -7.00 15.28 -1.92
CA GLN A 88 -7.05 13.83 -2.13
C GLN A 88 -5.68 13.18 -1.92
N ILE A 89 -4.62 13.71 -2.53
CA ILE A 89 -3.24 13.23 -2.39
C ILE A 89 -2.80 13.26 -0.91
N ASN A 90 -3.07 14.37 -0.21
CA ASN A 90 -2.71 14.50 1.21
C ASN A 90 -3.45 13.46 2.08
N ASN A 91 -4.74 13.23 1.81
CA ASN A 91 -5.51 12.22 2.51
C ASN A 91 -4.97 10.80 2.26
N HIS A 92 -4.62 10.47 1.01
CA HIS A 92 -3.96 9.21 0.66
C HIS A 92 -2.65 9.01 1.42
N ILE A 93 -1.78 10.03 1.40
CA ILE A 93 -0.49 9.98 2.11
C ILE A 93 -0.68 9.73 3.62
N VAL A 94 -1.62 10.44 4.25
CA VAL A 94 -1.90 10.26 5.69
C VAL A 94 -2.40 8.85 5.98
N ARG A 95 -3.34 8.35 5.17
CA ARG A 95 -3.88 7.00 5.29
C ARG A 95 -2.78 5.93 5.12
N LEU A 96 -2.00 6.02 4.05
CA LEU A 96 -0.91 5.09 3.74
C LEU A 96 0.15 5.02 4.85
N ARG A 97 0.48 6.17 5.47
CA ARG A 97 1.37 6.20 6.64
C ARG A 97 0.76 5.44 7.82
N GLY A 98 -0.54 5.64 8.08
CA GLY A 98 -1.26 4.93 9.12
C GLY A 98 -1.26 3.42 8.90
N GLU A 99 -1.54 2.97 7.67
CA GLU A 99 -1.57 1.57 7.29
C GLU A 99 -0.19 0.91 7.40
N LEU A 100 0.87 1.56 6.91
CA LEU A 100 2.24 1.03 7.06
C LEU A 100 2.70 0.96 8.51
N ASN A 101 2.30 1.91 9.35
CA ASN A 101 2.57 1.85 10.78
C ASN A 101 1.80 0.71 11.46
N ALA A 102 0.56 0.47 11.06
CA ALA A 102 -0.23 -0.66 11.56
C ALA A 102 0.37 -2.00 11.17
N VAL A 103 0.86 -2.14 9.92
CA VAL A 103 1.60 -3.32 9.46
C VAL A 103 2.89 -3.53 10.25
N GLU A 104 3.62 -2.47 10.57
CA GLU A 104 4.82 -2.56 11.42
C GLU A 104 4.49 -3.07 12.83
N GLN A 105 3.42 -2.56 13.44
CA GLN A 105 2.95 -3.03 14.74
C GLN A 105 2.49 -4.50 14.69
N MET A 106 1.80 -4.90 13.62
CA MET A 106 1.43 -6.30 13.40
C MET A 106 2.65 -7.21 13.35
N ASN A 107 3.72 -6.79 12.66
CA ASN A 107 4.98 -7.54 12.61
C ASN A 107 5.63 -7.70 13.98
N ARG A 108 5.58 -6.67 14.83
CA ARG A 108 6.16 -6.70 16.19
C ARG A 108 5.36 -7.54 17.18
N ASN A 109 4.05 -7.60 17.01
CA ASN A 109 3.13 -8.26 17.95
C ASN A 109 2.82 -9.72 17.58
N THR A 110 3.33 -10.20 16.44
CA THR A 110 3.12 -11.57 15.99
C THR A 110 4.36 -12.41 16.29
N SER A 111 4.17 -13.60 16.88
CA SER A 111 5.25 -14.59 16.96
C SER A 111 5.46 -15.19 15.57
N LEU A 112 6.61 -14.91 14.96
CA LEU A 112 6.95 -15.30 13.60
C LEU A 112 8.16 -16.22 13.60
N THR A 113 8.24 -17.11 12.61
CA THR A 113 9.51 -17.79 12.32
C THR A 113 10.52 -16.78 11.77
N PRO A 114 11.85 -17.01 11.93
CA PRO A 114 12.86 -16.09 11.40
C PRO A 114 12.73 -15.82 9.88
N SER A 115 12.29 -16.82 9.12
CA SER A 115 12.05 -16.70 7.67
C SER A 115 10.86 -15.79 7.35
N GLU A 116 9.76 -15.93 8.08
CA GLU A 116 8.58 -15.07 7.92
C GLU A 116 8.90 -13.64 8.33
N GLU A 117 9.58 -13.45 9.46
CA GLU A 117 10.00 -12.13 9.94
C GLU A 117 10.86 -11.40 8.90
N ALA A 118 11.87 -12.08 8.34
CA ALA A 118 12.72 -11.52 7.28
C ALA A 118 11.91 -11.12 6.04
N THR A 119 10.94 -11.94 5.65
CA THR A 119 10.07 -11.68 4.50
C THR A 119 9.19 -10.46 4.75
N ARG A 120 8.50 -10.41 5.89
CA ARG A 120 7.61 -9.30 6.27
C ARG A 120 8.37 -7.99 6.40
N ARG A 121 9.55 -8.01 7.04
CA ARG A 121 10.42 -6.83 7.16
C ARG A 121 10.87 -6.32 5.79
N THR A 122 11.25 -7.21 4.89
CA THR A 122 11.68 -6.83 3.52
C THR A 122 10.53 -6.19 2.75
N ARG A 123 9.34 -6.79 2.78
CA ARG A 123 8.16 -6.27 2.07
C ARG A 123 7.71 -4.91 2.62
N HIS A 124 7.64 -4.77 3.95
CA HIS A 124 7.34 -3.50 4.60
C HIS A 124 8.35 -2.41 4.20
N ALA A 125 9.65 -2.73 4.21
CA ALA A 125 10.70 -1.78 3.82
C ALA A 125 10.63 -1.37 2.33
N VAL A 126 10.12 -2.24 1.44
CA VAL A 126 9.87 -1.88 0.04
C VAL A 126 8.74 -0.87 -0.06
N LEU A 127 7.60 -1.12 0.58
CA LEU A 127 6.45 -0.19 0.53
C LEU A 127 6.77 1.15 1.21
N ALA A 128 7.51 1.14 2.32
CA ALA A 128 7.96 2.37 2.98
C ALA A 128 8.83 3.22 2.03
N ARG A 129 9.74 2.59 1.27
CA ARG A 129 10.54 3.29 0.25
C ARG A 129 9.68 3.81 -0.90
N LYS A 130 8.69 3.05 -1.38
CA LYS A 130 7.75 3.51 -2.40
C LYS A 130 6.97 4.75 -1.93
N LEU A 131 6.46 4.74 -0.70
CA LEU A 131 5.76 5.89 -0.12
C LEU A 131 6.68 7.13 0.03
N MET A 132 7.95 6.93 0.41
CA MET A 132 8.94 8.02 0.41
C MET A 132 9.15 8.58 -1.00
N GLY A 133 9.24 7.73 -2.02
CA GLY A 133 9.32 8.15 -3.42
C GLY A 133 8.12 8.99 -3.86
N LEU A 134 6.90 8.56 -3.52
CA LEU A 134 5.67 9.33 -3.76
C LEU A 134 5.72 10.71 -3.07
N LEU A 135 6.14 10.78 -1.81
CA LEU A 135 6.27 12.03 -1.07
C LEU A 135 7.26 13.00 -1.72
N ASP A 136 8.39 12.50 -2.18
CA ASP A 136 9.41 13.31 -2.81
C ASP A 136 8.96 13.80 -4.19
N LYS A 137 8.33 12.93 -4.99
CA LYS A 137 7.68 13.29 -6.27
C LYS A 137 6.67 14.41 -6.07
N TYR A 138 5.74 14.25 -5.12
CA TYR A 138 4.71 15.24 -4.83
C TYR A 138 5.33 16.59 -4.38
N ARG A 139 6.29 16.57 -3.46
CA ARG A 139 6.99 17.78 -3.00
C ARG A 139 7.79 18.47 -4.09
N GLN A 140 8.38 17.71 -5.00
CA GLN A 140 9.11 18.27 -6.13
C GLN A 140 8.16 18.98 -7.10
N LEU A 141 7.03 18.34 -7.43
CA LEU A 141 6.00 18.93 -8.28
C LEU A 141 5.52 20.27 -7.72
N GLU A 142 5.09 20.31 -6.46
CA GLU A 142 4.59 21.53 -5.82
C GLU A 142 5.64 22.66 -5.82
N ARG A 143 6.91 22.34 -5.53
CA ARG A 143 8.00 23.33 -5.56
C ARG A 143 8.23 23.91 -6.95
N GLU A 144 8.23 23.08 -7.99
CA GLU A 144 8.43 23.54 -9.37
C GLU A 144 7.21 24.36 -9.84
N SER A 145 5.99 23.91 -9.55
CA SER A 145 4.76 24.65 -9.85
C SER A 145 4.75 26.04 -9.22
N GLN A 146 5.06 26.14 -7.92
CA GLN A 146 5.17 27.44 -7.23
C GLN A 146 6.20 28.37 -7.86
N LYS A 147 7.35 27.84 -8.26
CA LYS A 147 8.41 28.59 -8.94
C LYS A 147 7.95 29.09 -10.32
N MET A 148 7.21 28.29 -11.07
CA MET A 148 6.64 28.71 -12.35
C MET A 148 5.58 29.81 -12.18
N TYR A 149 4.70 29.69 -11.18
CA TYR A 149 3.73 30.74 -10.87
C TYR A 149 4.41 32.07 -10.51
N ARG A 150 5.46 32.04 -9.66
CA ARG A 150 6.25 33.24 -9.33
C ARG A 150 6.86 33.90 -10.57
N ARG A 151 7.51 33.11 -11.44
CA ARG A 151 8.11 33.61 -12.69
C ARG A 151 7.07 34.25 -13.62
N ARG A 152 5.87 33.68 -13.72
CA ARG A 152 4.79 34.25 -14.54
C ARG A 152 4.34 35.60 -13.97
N MET A 153 4.14 35.67 -12.65
CA MET A 153 3.77 36.92 -11.96
C MET A 153 4.82 38.02 -12.14
N GLU A 154 6.11 37.70 -12.00
CA GLU A 154 7.21 38.64 -12.24
C GLU A 154 7.21 39.20 -13.67
N LYS A 155 6.95 38.35 -14.68
CA LYS A 155 6.82 38.78 -16.08
C LYS A 155 5.63 39.74 -16.25
N HIS A 156 4.47 39.43 -15.68
CA HIS A 156 3.31 40.30 -15.76
C HIS A 156 3.54 41.66 -15.09
N ILE A 157 4.21 41.70 -13.93
CA ILE A 157 4.58 42.96 -13.26
C ILE A 157 5.52 43.79 -14.15
N ARG A 158 6.51 43.16 -14.77
CA ARG A 158 7.46 43.85 -15.66
C ARG A 158 6.77 44.42 -16.90
N ILE A 159 5.90 43.65 -17.54
CA ILE A 159 5.12 44.12 -18.70
C ILE A 159 4.19 45.25 -18.28
N GLY A 160 3.48 45.12 -17.15
CA GLY A 160 2.60 46.16 -16.63
C GLY A 160 3.31 47.50 -16.49
N LYS A 161 4.54 47.49 -15.92
CA LYS A 161 5.38 48.70 -15.78
C LYS A 161 5.85 49.29 -17.11
N LEU A 162 6.05 48.48 -18.16
CA LEU A 162 6.47 48.96 -19.48
C LEU A 162 5.32 49.57 -20.29
N VAL A 163 4.08 49.13 -20.06
CA VAL A 163 2.88 49.63 -20.77
C VAL A 163 2.36 50.95 -20.19
N THR A 164 2.75 51.31 -18.96
CA THR A 164 2.31 52.55 -18.29
C THR A 164 3.27 53.74 -18.43
N LEU A 165 4.38 53.58 -19.17
CA LEU A 165 5.35 54.64 -19.48
C LEU A 165 5.21 55.07 -20.93
#